data_AF-A0A528F9X3-F1
#
_entry.id   AF-A0A528F9X3-F1
#
_cell.length_a   1.000
_cell.length_b   1.000
_cell.length_c   1.000
_cell.angle_alpha   90.00
_cell.angle_beta   90.00
_cell.angle_gamma   90.00
#
_symmetry.space_group_name_H-M   'P 1'
#
loop_
_entity.id
_entity.type
_entity.pdbx_description
1 polymer ?
#
loop_
_entity_poly.entity_id
_entity_poly.type
_entity_poly.pdbx_seq_one_letter_code
_entity_poly.pdbx_strand_id
1 'polypeptide(L)'
;LVFRHEPSALRVEGEVAGHLHPCARIVQQGRSVRRRCFAGDGGRMIMPAFGAYTGSLNVLDRAYAGLFRRETLMAYMLGAERIFAISRAMLRPG
;
A
#
# COMPACT_ATOMS: atom_id res chain seq x y z
N LEU A 1 -9.78 -11.29 12.73
CA LEU A 1 -9.30 -10.04 12.09
C LEU A 1 -9.13 -8.98 13.18
N VAL A 2 -8.11 -8.12 13.07
CA VAL A 2 -7.83 -7.02 14.00
C VAL A 2 -7.83 -5.71 13.23
N PHE A 3 -8.71 -4.78 13.60
CA PHE A 3 -8.80 -3.46 12.99
C PHE A 3 -8.16 -2.42 13.89
N ARG A 4 -7.36 -1.53 13.31
CA ARG A 4 -6.71 -0.44 14.05
C ARG A 4 -6.51 0.79 13.19
N HIS A 5 -6.31 1.94 13.83
CA HIS A 5 -5.99 3.16 13.10
C HIS A 5 -4.55 3.15 12.57
N GLU A 6 -3.58 2.89 13.44
CA GLU A 6 -2.15 2.91 13.11
C GLU A 6 -1.58 1.48 13.05
N PRO A 7 -0.76 1.12 12.04
CA PRO A 7 -0.16 -0.21 11.94
C PRO A 7 0.69 -0.57 13.16
N SER A 8 0.61 -1.81 13.66
CA SER A 8 1.50 -2.24 14.73
C SER A 8 2.94 -2.37 14.23
N ALA A 9 3.87 -1.90 15.05
CA ALA A 9 5.30 -2.14 14.89
C ALA A 9 5.63 -3.66 14.90
N LEU A 10 4.87 -4.45 15.67
CA LEU A 10 4.96 -5.90 15.66
C LEU A 10 4.02 -6.49 14.61
N ARG A 11 4.40 -7.63 14.04
CA ARG A 11 3.54 -8.33 13.11
C ARG A 11 2.35 -8.97 13.82
N VAL A 12 1.15 -8.66 13.37
CA VAL A 12 -0.11 -9.29 13.82
C VAL A 12 -0.83 -9.83 12.61
N GLU A 13 -1.05 -11.14 12.57
CA GLU A 13 -1.77 -11.79 11.48
C GLU A 13 -3.25 -11.37 11.46
N GLY A 14 -3.76 -11.08 10.26
CA GLY A 14 -5.11 -10.58 10.04
C GLY A 14 -5.32 -9.12 10.46
N GLU A 15 -4.25 -8.32 10.54
CA GLU A 15 -4.32 -6.89 10.83
C GLU A 15 -4.75 -6.07 9.60
N VAL A 16 -5.69 -5.14 9.82
CA VAL A 16 -6.09 -4.12 8.86
C VAL A 16 -5.94 -2.74 9.51
N ALA A 17 -5.07 -1.91 8.94
CA ALA A 17 -4.69 -0.61 9.50
C ALA A 17 -4.84 0.56 8.49
N GLY A 18 -4.90 1.79 9.01
CA GLY A 18 -4.90 3.02 8.23
C GLY A 18 -3.64 3.86 8.48
N HIS A 19 -3.83 5.14 8.80
CA HIS A 19 -2.82 6.14 9.18
C HIS A 19 -1.78 6.51 8.10
N LEU A 20 -1.04 5.55 7.55
CA LEU A 20 0.04 5.81 6.58
C LEU A 20 -0.46 6.10 5.15
N HIS A 21 -1.68 5.63 4.84
CA HIS A 21 -2.39 5.90 3.58
C HIS A 21 -1.55 5.64 2.32
N PRO A 22 -1.37 4.37 1.92
CA PRO A 22 -0.46 4.02 0.85
C PRO A 22 -0.92 4.51 -0.52
N CYS A 23 0.07 4.91 -1.30
CA CYS A 23 -0.01 5.00 -2.74
C CYS A 23 1.11 4.15 -3.36
N ALA A 24 0.89 3.72 -4.59
CA ALA A 24 1.89 3.02 -5.38
C ALA A 24 2.18 3.83 -6.64
N ARG A 25 3.44 3.76 -7.06
CA ARG A 25 3.89 4.30 -8.33
C ARG A 25 4.43 3.16 -9.20
N ILE A 26 4.02 3.15 -10.46
CA ILE A 26 4.58 2.27 -11.50
C ILE A 26 4.99 3.12 -12.71
N VAL A 27 5.88 2.56 -13.53
CA VAL A 27 6.20 3.11 -14.85
C VAL A 27 5.95 2.01 -15.87
N GLN A 28 5.07 2.27 -16.82
CA GLN A 28 4.71 1.32 -17.87
C GLN A 28 4.59 2.08 -19.20
N GLN A 29 5.21 1.55 -20.26
CA GLN A 29 5.24 2.18 -21.59
C GLN A 29 5.66 3.67 -21.55
N GLY A 30 6.69 3.98 -20.74
CA GLY A 30 7.20 5.36 -20.58
C GLY A 30 6.30 6.29 -19.77
N ARG A 31 5.13 5.84 -19.30
CA ARG A 31 4.19 6.65 -18.50
C ARG A 31 4.29 6.29 -17.04
N SER A 32 4.43 7.32 -16.19
CA SER A 32 4.43 7.18 -14.74
C SER A 32 3.01 7.31 -14.19
N VAL A 33 2.55 6.31 -13.45
CA VAL A 33 1.22 6.31 -12.83
C VAL A 33 1.39 6.19 -11.32
N ARG A 34 0.81 7.14 -10.58
CA ARG A 34 0.74 7.14 -9.13
C ARG A 34 -0.72 7.14 -8.69
N ARG A 35 -1.11 6.18 -7.86
CA ARG A 35 -2.49 6.05 -7.35
C ARG A 35 -2.49 5.58 -5.91
N ARG A 36 -3.53 5.94 -5.16
CA ARG A 36 -3.85 5.31 -3.87
C ARG A 36 -4.00 3.80 -4.06
N CYS A 37 -3.59 3.03 -3.06
CA CYS A 37 -3.69 1.58 -3.11
C CYS A 37 -3.99 1.02 -1.72
N PHE A 38 -4.49 -0.22 -1.69
CA PHE A 38 -4.29 -1.07 -0.51
C PHE A 38 -2.91 -1.71 -0.63
N ALA A 39 -2.15 -1.75 0.46
CA ALA A 39 -0.88 -2.47 0.51
C ALA A 39 -1.03 -3.68 1.44
N GLY A 40 -0.64 -4.86 0.98
CA GLY A 40 -0.75 -6.07 1.80
C GLY A 40 0.19 -7.17 1.34
N ASP A 41 0.37 -8.18 2.19
CA ASP A 41 1.35 -9.25 1.97
C ASP A 41 0.83 -10.65 2.34
N GLY A 42 -0.48 -10.76 2.53
CA GLY A 42 -1.18 -11.99 2.94
C GLY A 42 -1.41 -12.10 4.45
N GLY A 43 -0.64 -11.40 5.29
CA GLY A 43 -0.85 -11.42 6.76
C GLY A 43 -1.30 -10.10 7.36
N ARG A 44 -1.10 -8.98 6.66
CA ARG A 44 -1.73 -7.69 7.02
C ARG A 44 -2.07 -6.83 5.80
N MET A 45 -2.90 -5.82 6.02
CA MET A 45 -3.27 -4.83 5.02
C MET A 45 -3.25 -3.40 5.60
N ILE A 46 -2.72 -2.46 4.83
CA ILE A 46 -2.82 -1.02 5.10
C ILE A 46 -3.70 -0.38 4.04
N MET A 47 -4.72 0.35 4.49
CA MET A 47 -5.76 0.95 3.66
C MET A 47 -5.40 2.37 3.21
N PRO A 48 -5.75 2.75 1.97
CA PRO A 48 -5.58 4.12 1.51
C PRO A 48 -6.49 5.06 2.32
N ALA A 49 -6.19 6.35 2.27
CA ALA A 49 -7.16 7.32 2.76
C ALA A 49 -8.34 7.43 1.80
N PHE A 50 -9.55 7.45 2.34
CA PHE A 50 -10.77 7.72 1.57
C PHE A 50 -11.03 9.21 1.36
N GLY A 51 -10.56 10.07 2.27
CA GLY A 51 -10.69 11.52 2.15
C GLY A 51 -9.93 12.10 0.95
N ALA A 52 -10.37 13.25 0.45
CA ALA A 52 -9.71 13.95 -0.67
C ALA A 52 -8.46 14.74 -0.23
N TYR A 53 -8.36 15.13 1.04
CA TYR A 53 -7.36 16.08 1.55
C TYR A 53 -6.18 15.43 2.29
N THR A 54 -6.22 14.12 2.46
CA THR A 54 -5.17 13.35 3.14
C THR A 54 -4.05 13.01 2.17
N GLY A 55 -2.81 13.29 2.57
CA GLY A 55 -1.63 12.84 1.85
C GLY A 55 -1.61 11.31 1.70
N SER A 56 -0.79 10.83 0.76
CA SER A 56 -0.53 9.40 0.62
C SER A 56 0.97 9.17 0.48
N LEU A 57 1.51 8.21 1.22
CA LEU A 57 2.92 7.84 1.19
C LEU A 57 3.16 6.73 0.17
N ASN A 58 4.27 6.80 -0.57
CA ASN A 58 4.63 5.69 -1.46
C ASN A 58 4.85 4.44 -0.59
N VAL A 59 4.33 3.28 -0.99
CA VAL A 59 4.50 2.02 -0.25
C VAL A 59 5.98 1.59 -0.12
N LEU A 60 6.89 2.21 -0.88
CA LEU A 60 8.34 2.03 -0.75
C LEU A 60 9.00 3.06 0.18
N ASP A 61 8.23 3.96 0.78
CA ASP A 61 8.73 4.90 1.78
C ASP A 61 9.23 4.16 3.03
N ARG A 62 10.21 4.74 3.72
CA ARG A 62 10.78 4.20 4.95
C ARG A 62 9.75 3.98 6.06
N ALA A 63 8.63 4.71 6.06
CA ALA A 63 7.53 4.50 7.01
C ALA A 63 6.91 3.09 6.92
N TYR A 64 7.09 2.39 5.79
CA TYR A 64 6.62 1.01 5.59
C TYR A 64 7.69 -0.05 5.90
N ALA A 65 8.91 0.36 6.28
CA ALA A 65 9.99 -0.58 6.56
C ALA A 65 9.59 -1.54 7.69
N GLY A 66 9.74 -2.85 7.44
CA GLY A 66 9.41 -3.90 8.40
C GLY A 66 7.91 -4.22 8.55
N LEU A 67 7.01 -3.44 7.94
CA LEU A 67 5.57 -3.72 8.06
C LEU A 67 5.15 -4.91 7.19
N PHE A 68 5.72 -5.05 5.99
CA PHE A 68 5.37 -6.11 5.05
C PHE A 68 6.51 -7.08 4.78
N ARG A 69 6.14 -8.35 4.53
CA ARG A 69 7.00 -9.34 3.86
C ARG A 69 7.28 -8.86 2.45
N ARG A 70 8.56 -8.71 2.11
CA ARG A 70 8.98 -8.11 0.83
C ARG A 70 8.61 -8.99 -0.36
N GLU A 71 8.67 -10.29 -0.16
CA GLU A 71 8.44 -11.35 -1.13
C GLU A 71 6.98 -11.45 -1.56
N THR A 72 6.03 -11.17 -0.67
CA THR A 72 4.58 -11.25 -0.94
C THR A 72 3.90 -9.89 -1.00
N LEU A 73 4.64 -8.79 -0.90
CA LEU A 73 4.07 -7.45 -0.96
C LEU A 73 3.40 -7.17 -2.31
N MET A 74 2.10 -6.90 -2.22
CA MET A 74 1.22 -6.48 -3.30
C MET A 74 0.63 -5.10 -3.02
N ALA A 75 0.62 -4.25 -4.04
CA ALA A 75 -0.14 -3.01 -4.06
C ALA A 75 -1.38 -3.18 -4.94
N TYR A 76 -2.56 -3.08 -4.34
CA TYR A 76 -3.85 -3.10 -5.02
C TYR A 76 -4.23 -1.66 -5.39
N MET A 77 -3.77 -1.20 -6.55
CA MET A 77 -3.94 0.18 -7.02
C MET A 77 -5.38 0.45 -7.43
N LEU A 78 -5.93 1.57 -6.93
CA LEU A 78 -7.27 2.03 -7.26
C LEU A 78 -7.29 2.68 -8.66
N GLY A 79 -8.02 2.05 -9.59
CA GLY A 79 -8.48 2.65 -10.82
C GLY A 79 -9.81 3.37 -10.66
N ALA A 80 -10.37 3.87 -11.76
CA ALA A 80 -11.70 4.51 -11.74
C ALA A 80 -12.82 3.51 -11.39
N GLU A 81 -12.75 2.30 -11.96
CA GLU A 81 -13.81 1.29 -11.81
C GLU A 81 -13.27 -0.10 -11.43
N ARG A 82 -11.94 -0.24 -11.33
CA ARG A 82 -11.29 -1.54 -11.06
C ARG A 82 -10.05 -1.40 -10.19
N ILE A 83 -9.68 -2.50 -9.56
CA ILE A 83 -8.47 -2.63 -8.76
C ILE A 83 -7.41 -3.37 -9.58
N PHE A 84 -6.17 -2.88 -9.54
CA PHE A 84 -5.04 -3.51 -10.21
C PHE A 84 -4.06 -4.06 -9.17
N ALA A 85 -3.83 -5.37 -9.18
CA ALA A 85 -2.85 -6.00 -8.32
C ALA A 85 -1.44 -5.85 -8.92
N ILE A 86 -0.57 -5.12 -8.24
CA ILE A 86 0.79 -4.81 -8.68
C ILE A 86 1.79 -5.41 -7.69
N SER A 87 2.69 -6.25 -8.20
CA SER A 87 3.74 -6.85 -7.38
C SER A 87 4.83 -5.86 -7.01
N ARG A 88 5.53 -6.12 -5.90
CA ARG A 88 6.66 -5.30 -5.44
C ARG A 88 7.71 -5.01 -6.54
N ALA A 89 7.96 -5.96 -7.44
CA ALA A 89 8.95 -5.81 -8.52
C ALA A 89 8.60 -4.69 -9.52
N MET A 90 7.31 -4.42 -9.73
CA MET A 90 6.84 -3.37 -10.64
C MET A 90 6.83 -1.98 -9.99
N LEU A 91 6.86 -1.92 -8.65
CA LEU A 91 6.79 -0.66 -7.92
C LEU A 91 8.05 0.18 -8.09
N ARG A 92 7.86 1.50 -8.10
CA ARG A 92 8.92 2.50 -8.20
C ARG A 92 8.84 3.48 -7.03
N PRO A 93 9.99 4.00 -6.55
CA PRO A 93 10.02 5.02 -5.50
C PRO A 93 9.32 6.30 -5.95
N GLY A 94 9.01 7.15 -4.97
CA GLY A 94 8.25 8.41 -5.09
C GLY A 94 8.60 9.25 -6.30
#